data_AF-A0A4R4TWM3-F1
#
_entry.id   AF-A0A4R4TWM3-F1
#
_cell.length_a   1.000
_cell.length_b   1.000
_cell.length_c   1.000
_cell.angle_alpha   90.00
_cell.angle_beta   90.00
_cell.angle_gamma   90.00
#
_symmetry.space_group_name_H-M   'P 1'
#
loop_
_entity.id
_entity.type
_entity.pdbx_description
1 polymer ?
#
loop_
_entity_poly.entity_id
_entity_poly.type
_entity_poly.pdbx_seq_one_letter_code
_entity_poly.pdbx_strand_id
1 'polypeptide(L)'
;MGPRHRAATVAALAFLPLSLLGCGIGGDEDDTPLGRAPAEEAATKSRERVQAYLDAMSAKDVDAGRSQLCAPMHAAFDSAATGPNGDFADHFEVPKAAIADIRTGPTGQEVSAVVTVAVGAKEAERRLLFTVTRSGADWCISGETAGGANPEISVTP
;
A
#
# COMPACT_ATOMS: atom_id res chain seq x y z
N MET A 1 43.15 54.37 10.03
CA MET A 1 44.21 53.40 10.37
C MET A 1 43.58 52.33 11.25
N GLY A 2 43.22 51.16 10.71
CA GLY A 2 42.69 50.04 11.51
C GLY A 2 43.71 48.91 11.51
N PRO A 3 44.17 48.40 12.67
CA PRO A 3 45.12 47.30 12.70
C PRO A 3 44.40 45.97 12.44
N ARG A 4 44.92 45.24 11.44
CA ARG A 4 44.64 43.83 11.20
C ARG A 4 45.62 43.02 12.04
N HIS A 5 45.15 42.16 12.93
CA HIS A 5 45.93 41.03 13.42
C HIS A 5 45.13 39.74 13.31
N ARG A 6 45.64 38.86 12.46
CA ARG A 6 45.26 37.44 12.37
C ARG A 6 45.95 36.71 13.53
N ALA A 7 45.24 35.83 14.21
CA ALA A 7 45.85 34.77 14.99
C ALA A 7 45.01 33.50 14.84
N ALA A 8 45.64 32.50 14.23
CA ALA A 8 45.14 31.14 14.14
C ALA A 8 45.57 30.38 15.40
N THR A 9 44.66 29.63 16.00
CA THR A 9 44.98 28.65 17.05
C THR A 9 44.34 27.31 16.71
N VAL A 10 45.19 26.30 16.69
CA VAL A 10 44.96 24.89 16.38
C VAL A 10 44.82 24.10 17.69
N ALA A 11 44.05 23.01 17.60
CA ALA A 11 43.98 21.82 18.47
C ALA A 11 43.21 21.90 19.80
N ALA A 12 42.25 20.98 20.00
CA ALA A 12 42.53 19.65 20.54
C ALA A 12 41.28 18.74 20.48
N LEU A 13 41.50 17.47 20.08
CA LEU A 13 40.52 16.39 20.18
C LEU A 13 40.29 16.00 21.64
N ALA A 14 39.04 15.71 22.00
CA ALA A 14 38.68 14.91 23.17
C ALA A 14 37.82 13.71 22.72
N PHE A 15 38.38 12.52 22.89
CA PHE A 15 37.72 11.22 22.85
C PHE A 15 37.05 10.97 24.22
N LEU A 16 35.83 10.42 24.26
CA LEU A 16 35.50 9.12 24.88
C LEU A 16 33.97 8.83 24.86
N PRO A 17 33.57 7.55 24.89
CA PRO A 17 32.29 7.01 24.45
C PRO A 17 31.28 6.84 25.61
N LEU A 18 29.99 7.03 25.33
CA LEU A 18 28.93 6.49 26.17
C LEU A 18 28.37 5.23 25.53
N SER A 19 28.89 4.11 25.99
CA SER A 19 28.36 2.77 25.82
C SER A 19 27.01 2.65 26.54
N LEU A 20 25.91 2.75 25.81
CA LEU A 20 24.61 2.26 26.28
C LEU A 20 24.44 0.82 25.80
N LEU A 21 25.01 -0.09 26.57
CA LEU A 21 24.62 -1.50 26.61
C LEU A 21 23.24 -1.58 27.26
N GLY A 22 22.19 -1.56 26.43
CA GLY A 22 20.87 -2.06 26.77
C GLY A 22 20.65 -3.37 26.02
N CYS A 23 20.93 -4.49 26.70
CA CYS A 23 20.62 -5.84 26.25
C CYS A 23 19.11 -6.02 26.01
N GLY A 24 18.74 -6.25 24.76
CA GLY A 24 17.51 -6.91 24.36
C GLY A 24 17.87 -8.06 23.43
N ILE A 25 18.16 -9.22 24.03
CA ILE A 25 18.27 -10.50 23.34
C ILE A 25 16.89 -10.88 22.83
N GLY A 26 16.79 -11.07 21.52
CA GLY A 26 15.58 -11.45 20.80
C GLY A 26 15.90 -11.38 19.32
N GLY A 27 16.66 -12.38 18.83
CA GLY A 27 16.94 -12.52 17.42
C GLY A 27 15.64 -12.75 16.67
N ASP A 28 15.27 -11.78 15.84
CA ASP A 28 14.61 -12.07 14.59
C ASP A 28 15.69 -11.79 13.55
N GLU A 29 16.44 -12.85 13.21
CA GLU A 29 17.06 -12.90 11.90
C GLU A 29 15.88 -12.98 10.93
N ASP A 30 15.37 -11.79 10.62
CA ASP A 30 14.38 -11.54 9.61
C ASP A 30 15.06 -11.99 8.32
N ASP A 31 14.87 -13.27 8.00
CA ASP A 31 15.24 -13.92 6.76
C ASP A 31 14.30 -13.38 5.66
N THR A 32 14.15 -12.05 5.62
CA THR A 32 13.31 -11.33 4.69
C THR A 32 13.98 -11.50 3.34
N PRO A 33 13.36 -12.22 2.39
CA PRO A 33 13.94 -12.39 1.08
C PRO A 33 14.30 -11.02 0.50
N LEU A 34 15.52 -10.86 -0.02
CA LEU A 34 15.99 -9.60 -0.61
C LEU A 34 14.91 -9.01 -1.52
N GLY A 35 14.30 -7.89 -1.09
CA GLY A 35 13.22 -7.21 -1.81
C GLY A 35 11.85 -7.20 -1.13
N ARG A 36 11.64 -7.96 -0.04
CA ARG A 36 10.43 -7.86 0.78
C ARG A 36 10.61 -6.77 1.86
N ALA A 37 9.68 -5.82 1.89
CA ALA A 37 9.65 -4.77 2.91
C ALA A 37 9.27 -5.36 4.28
N PRO A 38 9.60 -4.68 5.38
CA PRO A 38 9.08 -5.02 6.71
C PRO A 38 7.55 -5.15 6.69
N ALA A 39 7.00 -6.10 7.44
CA ALA A 39 5.58 -6.43 7.39
C ALA A 39 4.67 -5.22 7.67
N GLU A 40 5.03 -4.36 8.61
CA GLU A 40 4.28 -3.15 8.95
C GLU A 40 4.31 -2.09 7.83
N GLU A 41 5.47 -1.88 7.19
CA GLU A 41 5.59 -0.99 6.03
C GLU A 41 4.72 -1.51 4.89
N ALA A 42 4.81 -2.82 4.62
CA ALA A 42 4.05 -3.47 3.58
C ALA A 42 2.54 -3.33 3.78
N ALA A 43 2.06 -3.59 5.01
CA ALA A 43 0.65 -3.46 5.33
C ALA A 43 0.16 -2.01 5.18
N THR A 44 0.93 -1.04 5.69
CA THR A 44 0.60 0.39 5.60
C THR A 44 0.53 0.86 4.14
N LYS A 45 1.58 0.60 3.35
CA LYS A 45 1.64 1.02 1.95
C LYS A 45 0.57 0.35 1.09
N SER A 46 0.24 -0.90 1.40
CA SER A 46 -0.83 -1.62 0.71
C SER A 46 -2.20 -1.05 1.02
N ARG A 47 -2.45 -0.68 2.29
CA ARG A 47 -3.68 0.01 2.70
C ARG A 47 -3.84 1.34 1.95
N GLU A 48 -2.80 2.17 1.97
CA GLU A 48 -2.80 3.47 1.30
C GLU A 48 -3.12 3.33 -0.20
N ARG A 49 -2.46 2.37 -0.86
CA ARG A 49 -2.62 2.16 -2.30
C ARG A 49 -4.02 1.69 -2.68
N VAL A 50 -4.57 0.74 -1.93
CA VAL A 50 -5.92 0.24 -2.18
C VAL A 50 -6.97 1.28 -1.82
N GLN A 51 -6.81 2.01 -0.71
CA GLN A 51 -7.75 3.08 -0.36
C GLN A 51 -7.82 4.14 -1.46
N ALA A 52 -6.68 4.56 -2.01
CA ALA A 52 -6.65 5.51 -3.13
C ALA A 52 -7.38 4.98 -4.39
N TYR A 53 -7.31 3.67 -4.65
CA TYR A 53 -8.05 3.06 -5.76
C TYR A 53 -9.56 3.03 -5.50
N LEU A 54 -9.97 2.69 -4.28
CA LEU A 54 -11.37 2.71 -3.85
C LEU A 54 -11.95 4.13 -3.94
N ASP A 55 -11.20 5.13 -3.48
CA ASP A 55 -11.60 6.54 -3.54
C ASP A 55 -11.76 7.00 -5.00
N ALA A 56 -10.85 6.57 -5.90
CA ALA A 56 -10.94 6.85 -7.32
C ALA A 56 -12.19 6.21 -7.95
N MET A 57 -12.55 4.98 -7.58
CA MET A 57 -13.80 4.33 -8.04
C MET A 57 -15.04 5.11 -7.59
N SER A 58 -15.08 5.54 -6.33
CA SER A 58 -16.17 6.37 -5.80
C SER A 58 -16.26 7.74 -6.48
N ALA A 59 -15.11 8.35 -6.80
CA ALA A 59 -15.02 9.63 -7.50
C ALA A 59 -15.19 9.53 -9.03
N LYS A 60 -15.21 8.31 -9.58
CA LYS A 60 -15.16 8.04 -11.03
C LYS A 60 -13.94 8.66 -11.72
N ASP A 61 -12.81 8.70 -11.02
CA ASP A 61 -11.55 9.21 -11.54
C ASP A 61 -10.71 8.07 -12.12
N VAL A 62 -10.87 7.85 -13.44
CA VAL A 62 -10.19 6.78 -14.18
C VAL A 62 -8.66 6.92 -14.10
N ASP A 63 -8.14 8.14 -14.21
CA ASP A 63 -6.70 8.40 -14.19
C ASP A 63 -6.11 8.14 -12.80
N ALA A 64 -6.80 8.58 -11.74
CA ALA A 64 -6.40 8.29 -10.37
C ALA A 64 -6.43 6.79 -10.09
N GLY A 65 -7.47 6.07 -10.56
CA GLY A 65 -7.56 4.62 -10.44
C GLY A 65 -6.40 3.91 -11.15
N ARG A 66 -6.18 4.25 -12.42
CA ARG A 66 -5.07 3.73 -13.24
C ARG A 66 -3.71 3.93 -12.58
N SER A 67 -3.49 5.09 -11.95
CA SER A 67 -2.22 5.43 -11.29
C SER A 67 -1.90 4.56 -10.07
N GLN A 68 -2.88 3.85 -9.50
CA GLN A 68 -2.64 2.91 -8.40
C GLN A 68 -2.19 1.51 -8.88
N LEU A 69 -2.42 1.20 -10.16
CA LEU A 69 -2.12 -0.09 -10.75
C LEU A 69 -0.68 -0.17 -11.24
N CYS A 70 -0.09 -1.36 -11.19
CA CYS A 70 1.21 -1.62 -11.80
C CYS A 70 1.13 -1.49 -13.33
N ALA A 71 2.20 -1.01 -13.95
CA ALA A 71 2.23 -0.74 -15.40
C ALA A 71 1.70 -1.88 -16.30
N PRO A 72 1.99 -3.18 -16.02
CA PRO A 72 1.43 -4.27 -16.83
C PRO A 72 -0.10 -4.37 -16.85
N MET A 73 -0.79 -3.83 -15.83
CA MET A 73 -2.26 -3.85 -15.75
C MET A 73 -2.92 -2.70 -16.52
N HIS A 74 -2.17 -1.66 -16.87
CA HIS A 74 -2.73 -0.43 -17.43
C HIS A 74 -3.50 -0.68 -18.73
N ALA A 75 -2.98 -1.48 -19.65
CA ALA A 75 -3.66 -1.74 -20.92
C ALA A 75 -5.01 -2.47 -20.73
N ALA A 76 -5.07 -3.43 -19.81
CA ALA A 76 -6.31 -4.14 -19.49
C ALA A 76 -7.31 -3.19 -18.82
N PHE A 77 -6.85 -2.38 -17.87
CA PHE A 77 -7.65 -1.36 -17.22
C PHE A 77 -8.22 -0.35 -18.23
N ASP A 78 -7.38 0.23 -19.08
CA ASP A 78 -7.77 1.22 -20.09
C ASP A 78 -8.85 0.67 -21.05
N SER A 79 -8.83 -0.65 -21.31
CA SER A 79 -9.82 -1.30 -22.16
C SER A 79 -11.16 -1.62 -21.48
N ALA A 80 -11.19 -1.76 -20.16
CA ALA A 80 -12.31 -2.35 -19.42
C ALA A 80 -12.94 -1.40 -18.39
N ALA A 81 -12.19 -0.43 -17.85
CA ALA A 81 -12.58 0.39 -16.70
C ALA A 81 -13.92 1.11 -16.89
N THR A 82 -14.22 1.57 -18.12
CA THR A 82 -15.46 2.27 -18.47
C THR A 82 -16.39 1.43 -19.36
N GLY A 83 -16.06 0.15 -19.57
CA GLY A 83 -16.90 -0.78 -20.31
C GLY A 83 -18.20 -1.13 -19.58
N PRO A 84 -19.08 -1.95 -20.17
CA PRO A 84 -20.38 -2.29 -19.58
C PRO A 84 -20.35 -2.91 -18.18
N ASN A 85 -19.21 -3.50 -17.78
CA ASN A 85 -19.01 -4.09 -16.45
C ASN A 85 -17.79 -3.47 -15.74
N GLY A 86 -17.31 -2.31 -16.21
CA GLY A 86 -16.12 -1.67 -15.66
C GLY A 86 -16.44 -0.92 -14.37
N ASP A 87 -15.52 -0.95 -13.42
CA ASP A 87 -15.72 -0.33 -12.09
C ASP A 87 -15.89 1.20 -12.15
N PHE A 88 -15.41 1.81 -13.23
CA PHE A 88 -15.48 3.25 -13.51
C PHE A 88 -16.59 3.60 -14.51
N ALA A 89 -17.44 2.65 -14.92
CA ALA A 89 -18.52 2.96 -15.84
C ALA A 89 -19.56 3.91 -15.21
N ASP A 90 -20.09 4.82 -16.04
CA ASP A 90 -20.99 5.91 -15.60
C ASP A 90 -22.31 5.42 -14.97
N HIS A 91 -22.74 4.20 -15.30
CA HIS A 91 -24.01 3.64 -14.86
C HIS A 91 -23.90 2.89 -13.52
N PHE A 92 -22.69 2.73 -12.98
CA PHE A 92 -22.45 2.23 -11.63
C PHE A 92 -22.10 3.39 -10.72
N GLU A 93 -22.56 3.34 -9.48
CA GLU A 93 -22.03 4.20 -8.40
C GLU A 93 -21.41 3.32 -7.32
N VAL A 94 -20.40 3.85 -6.62
CA VAL A 94 -19.77 3.18 -5.48
C VAL A 94 -19.98 4.04 -4.23
N PRO A 95 -21.20 4.04 -3.63
CA PRO A 95 -21.53 4.88 -2.48
C PRO A 95 -20.75 4.52 -1.20
N LYS A 96 -20.19 3.30 -1.13
CA LYS A 96 -19.43 2.83 0.02
C LYS A 96 -18.33 1.88 -0.42
N ALA A 97 -17.14 2.07 0.14
CA ALA A 97 -16.01 1.16 0.00
C ALA A 97 -15.25 1.10 1.32
N ALA A 98 -14.81 -0.10 1.72
CA ALA A 98 -14.05 -0.29 2.95
C ALA A 98 -13.06 -1.45 2.83
N ILE A 99 -11.84 -1.24 3.31
CA ILE A 99 -10.86 -2.32 3.50
C ILE A 99 -11.27 -3.15 4.72
N ALA A 100 -11.41 -4.45 4.55
CA ALA A 100 -11.82 -5.40 5.58
C ALA A 100 -10.64 -6.11 6.25
N ASP A 101 -9.60 -6.46 5.49
CA ASP A 101 -8.45 -7.24 5.98
C ASP A 101 -7.19 -6.97 5.16
N ILE A 102 -6.02 -7.14 5.77
CA ILE A 102 -4.71 -7.06 5.11
C ILE A 102 -3.83 -8.19 5.64
N ARG A 103 -3.28 -9.00 4.75
CA ARG A 103 -2.38 -10.11 5.10
C ARG A 103 -1.26 -10.27 4.09
N THR A 104 -0.19 -10.92 4.52
CA THR A 104 0.88 -11.34 3.61
C THR A 104 0.41 -12.53 2.76
N GLY A 105 0.46 -12.39 1.45
CA GLY A 105 0.19 -13.44 0.47
C GLY A 105 1.46 -13.96 -0.22
N PRO A 106 1.33 -14.97 -1.10
CA PRO A 106 2.46 -15.60 -1.77
C PRO A 106 3.16 -14.67 -2.77
N THR A 107 2.39 -13.77 -3.40
CA THR A 107 2.87 -12.89 -4.48
C THR A 107 2.92 -11.42 -4.09
N GLY A 108 2.51 -11.05 -2.87
CA GLY A 108 2.43 -9.66 -2.41
C GLY A 108 1.61 -9.54 -1.12
N GLN A 109 1.25 -8.32 -0.75
CA GLN A 109 0.25 -8.09 0.29
C GLN A 109 -1.14 -8.25 -0.31
N GLU A 110 -1.98 -9.01 0.37
CA GLU A 110 -3.37 -9.23 0.02
C GLU A 110 -4.25 -8.30 0.84
N VAL A 111 -5.03 -7.46 0.17
CA VAL A 111 -5.95 -6.51 0.80
C VAL A 111 -7.37 -6.87 0.38
N SER A 112 -8.17 -7.34 1.33
CA SER A 112 -9.59 -7.61 1.12
C SER A 112 -10.38 -6.32 1.30
N ALA A 113 -11.29 -6.01 0.38
CA ALA A 113 -12.21 -4.89 0.48
C ALA A 113 -13.65 -5.31 0.22
N VAL A 114 -14.60 -4.52 0.72
CA VAL A 114 -16.02 -4.61 0.41
C VAL A 114 -16.44 -3.28 -0.21
N VAL A 115 -17.06 -3.35 -1.37
CA VAL A 115 -17.65 -2.21 -2.06
C VAL A 115 -19.16 -2.42 -2.21
N THR A 116 -19.94 -1.38 -1.99
CA THR A 116 -21.35 -1.35 -2.34
C THR A 116 -21.45 -0.72 -3.72
N VAL A 117 -21.98 -1.46 -4.70
CA VAL A 117 -22.19 -1.00 -6.07
C VAL A 117 -23.68 -0.73 -6.27
N ALA A 118 -24.03 0.45 -6.77
CA ALA A 118 -25.39 0.84 -7.09
C ALA A 118 -25.62 0.98 -8.60
N VAL A 119 -26.80 0.57 -9.06
CA VAL A 119 -27.34 0.83 -10.41
C VAL A 119 -28.76 1.32 -10.26
N GLY A 120 -28.97 2.63 -10.42
CA GLY A 120 -30.24 3.27 -10.08
C GLY A 120 -30.60 3.01 -8.61
N ALA A 121 -31.79 2.46 -8.35
CA ALA A 121 -32.26 2.18 -6.98
C ALA A 121 -31.81 0.81 -6.41
N LYS A 122 -30.98 0.06 -7.14
CA LYS A 122 -30.53 -1.28 -6.71
C LYS A 122 -29.09 -1.20 -6.25
N GLU A 123 -28.81 -1.81 -5.10
CA GLU A 123 -27.46 -1.93 -4.54
C GLU A 123 -27.07 -3.39 -4.37
N ALA A 124 -25.77 -3.66 -4.47
CA ALA A 124 -25.19 -4.96 -4.16
C ALA A 124 -23.80 -4.78 -3.54
N GLU A 125 -23.51 -5.52 -2.47
CA GLU A 125 -22.16 -5.61 -1.93
C GLU A 125 -21.31 -6.58 -2.75
N ARG A 126 -20.08 -6.18 -3.05
CA ARG A 126 -19.06 -6.97 -3.75
C ARG A 126 -17.81 -7.03 -2.90
N ARG A 127 -17.26 -8.23 -2.75
CA ARG A 127 -15.95 -8.42 -2.14
C ARG A 127 -14.89 -8.39 -3.23
N LEU A 128 -13.81 -7.68 -2.96
CA LEU A 128 -12.65 -7.58 -3.84
C LEU A 128 -11.40 -8.03 -3.07
N LEU A 129 -10.49 -8.70 -3.77
CA LEU A 129 -9.16 -8.99 -3.28
C LEU A 129 -8.14 -8.29 -4.17
N PHE A 130 -7.37 -7.41 -3.56
CA PHE A 130 -6.24 -6.76 -4.21
C PHE A 130 -4.95 -7.45 -3.81
N THR A 131 -4.04 -7.60 -4.76
CA THR A 131 -2.64 -7.93 -4.48
C THR A 131 -1.80 -6.70 -4.74
N VAL A 132 -1.09 -6.24 -3.71
CA VAL A 132 -0.16 -5.11 -3.78
C VAL A 132 1.27 -5.63 -3.72
N THR A 133 2.11 -5.16 -4.63
CA THR A 133 3.53 -5.50 -4.69
C THR A 133 4.40 -4.27 -4.62
N ARG A 134 5.63 -4.47 -4.14
CA ARG A 134 6.69 -3.46 -4.22
C ARG A 134 7.42 -3.63 -5.55
N SER A 135 7.51 -2.55 -6.32
CA SER A 135 8.28 -2.46 -7.56
C SER A 135 9.37 -1.40 -7.37
N GLY A 136 10.58 -1.84 -7.00
CA GLY A 136 11.67 -0.93 -6.63
C GLY A 136 11.35 -0.12 -5.36
N ALA A 137 11.29 1.21 -5.49
CA ALA A 137 10.91 2.11 -4.40
C ALA A 137 9.38 2.32 -4.29
N ASP A 138 8.63 1.92 -5.32
CA ASP A 138 7.20 2.16 -5.41
C ASP A 138 6.38 0.94 -5.01
N TRP A 139 5.12 1.20 -4.68
CA TRP A 139 4.09 0.18 -4.41
C TRP A 139 2.96 0.32 -5.41
N CYS A 140 2.43 -0.78 -5.94
CA CYS A 140 1.32 -0.74 -6.87
C CYS A 140 0.43 -2.00 -6.74
N ILE A 141 -0.83 -1.87 -7.15
CA ILE A 141 -1.74 -3.01 -7.24
C ILE A 141 -1.33 -3.83 -8.47
N SER A 142 -0.93 -5.08 -8.26
CA SER A 142 -0.52 -6.02 -9.31
C SER A 142 -1.59 -7.05 -9.63
N GLY A 143 -2.71 -7.04 -8.91
CA GLY A 143 -3.85 -7.89 -9.20
C GLY A 143 -5.10 -7.43 -8.47
N GLU A 144 -6.24 -7.66 -9.10
CA GLU A 144 -7.57 -7.49 -8.55
C GLU A 144 -8.39 -8.73 -8.92
N THR A 145 -9.09 -9.31 -7.95
CA THR A 145 -9.95 -10.48 -8.18
C THR A 145 -11.29 -10.27 -7.48
N ALA A 146 -12.37 -10.58 -8.19
CA ALA A 146 -13.70 -10.60 -7.61
C ALA A 146 -13.85 -11.77 -6.64
N GLY A 147 -14.40 -11.51 -5.46
CA GLY A 147 -14.40 -12.44 -4.35
C GLY A 147 -13.13 -12.29 -3.52
N GLY A 148 -13.30 -11.95 -2.23
CA GLY A 148 -12.23 -11.89 -1.26
C GLY A 148 -12.08 -13.21 -0.51
N ALA A 149 -10.89 -13.46 0.06
CA ALA A 149 -10.78 -14.49 1.09
C ALA A 149 -11.78 -14.15 2.20
N ASN A 150 -12.58 -15.14 2.58
CA ASN A 150 -13.38 -15.03 3.78
C ASN A 150 -12.40 -14.78 4.93
N PRO A 151 -12.57 -13.75 5.78
CA PRO A 151 -11.81 -13.72 7.02
C PRO A 151 -12.05 -15.07 7.67
N GLU A 152 -10.98 -15.86 7.85
CA GLU A 152 -11.10 -17.18 8.45
C GLU A 152 -11.90 -17.01 9.74
N ILE A 153 -13.05 -17.67 9.84
CA ILE A 153 -13.68 -17.86 11.14
C ILE A 153 -12.66 -18.72 11.86
N SER A 154 -11.90 -18.10 12.77
CA SER A 154 -11.00 -18.79 13.67
C SER A 154 -11.87 -19.68 14.56
N VAL A 155 -12.21 -20.88 14.09
CA VAL A 155 -12.85 -21.90 14.92
C VAL A 155 -11.73 -22.48 15.77
N THR A 156 -11.55 -21.92 16.97
CA THR A 156 -10.72 -22.52 18.01
C THR A 156 -11.40 -23.81 18.48
N PRO A 157 -10.70 -24.96 18.49
CA PRO A 157 -11.23 -26.22 19.05
C PRO A 157 -11.35 -26.19 20.58
#